data_AF-A0A1X0RJ77-F1
#
_entry.id   AF-A0A1X0RJ77-F1
#
_cell.length_a   1.000
_cell.length_b   1.000
_cell.length_c   1.000
_cell.angle_alpha   90.00
_cell.angle_beta   90.00
_cell.angle_gamma   90.00
#
_symmetry.space_group_name_H-M   'P 1'
#
loop_
_entity.id
_entity.type
_entity.pdbx_description
1 polymer ?
#
loop_
_entity_poly.entity_id
_entity_poly.type
_entity_poly.pdbx_seq_one_letter_code
_entity_poly.pdbx_strand_id
1 'polypeptide(L)'
;MLMEADVDENLDIPNLPLKWKSNTNLIAQLLLNDQEIINLIVRVLVGTHIPKNSYVVHQTGWPETESFFKVYTSQNESDERFKPIVVTIQSEINQVLMLKIIQYCTFIYEKFNSLPIVLIIANKECLGSNENELNSHLVKVKSDFWAEKCLMFLSDLDITPLNNQPINAFHALCQFLSHRDKILSFSSDVENQTINLVVENSIK
;
A
#
# COMPACT_ATOMS: atom_id res chain seq x y z
N MET A 1 30.75 47.10 16.51
CA MET A 1 29.33 47.47 16.42
C MET A 1 29.10 47.76 14.95
N LEU A 2 28.58 46.85 14.12
CA LEU A 2 27.54 45.84 14.29
C LEU A 2 27.98 44.46 13.77
N MET A 3 27.55 43.40 14.47
CA MET A 3 27.44 42.02 13.97
C MET A 3 26.09 41.87 13.25
N GLU A 4 26.01 40.88 12.35
CA GLU A 4 24.88 39.97 12.04
C GLU A 4 25.00 39.51 10.57
N ALA A 5 24.74 38.27 10.16
CA ALA A 5 24.51 37.00 10.85
C ALA A 5 24.71 35.89 9.79
N ASP A 6 25.34 34.78 10.17
CA ASP A 6 25.31 33.54 9.39
C ASP A 6 23.90 32.95 9.45
N VAL A 7 23.30 32.70 8.28
CA VAL A 7 22.03 31.98 8.16
C VAL A 7 22.35 30.50 8.03
N ASP A 8 22.16 29.76 9.12
CA ASP A 8 22.22 28.30 9.16
C ASP A 8 20.86 27.75 8.69
N GLU A 9 20.76 27.33 7.43
CA GLU A 9 19.63 26.57 6.90
C GLU A 9 19.69 25.11 7.38
N ASN A 10 19.42 24.89 8.66
CA ASN A 10 18.93 23.60 9.15
C ASN A 10 17.41 23.66 9.18
N LEU A 11 16.79 23.36 8.03
CA LEU A 11 15.37 23.03 7.95
C LEU A 11 15.16 21.67 8.63
N ASP A 12 15.02 21.71 9.95
CA ASP A 12 14.60 20.57 10.76
C ASP A 12 13.24 20.09 10.27
N ILE A 13 13.23 18.99 9.52
CA ILE A 13 12.01 18.24 9.23
C ILE A 13 11.50 17.72 10.58
N PRO A 14 10.31 18.14 11.05
CA PRO A 14 9.85 17.75 12.37
C PRO A 14 9.60 16.24 12.40
N ASN A 15 10.41 15.53 13.19
CA ASN A 15 10.22 14.12 13.48
C ASN A 15 8.85 13.93 14.14
N LEU A 16 7.90 13.37 13.38
CA LEU A 16 6.56 13.09 13.86
C LEU A 16 6.63 12.17 15.09
N PRO A 17 5.94 12.47 16.21
CA PRO A 17 6.01 11.66 17.41
C PRO A 17 5.59 10.20 17.14
N LEU A 18 6.39 9.25 17.64
CA LEU A 18 6.24 7.78 17.45
C LEU A 18 4.81 7.25 17.66
N LYS A 19 4.02 7.89 18.53
CA LYS A 19 2.62 7.55 18.81
C LYS A 19 1.71 7.71 17.57
N TRP A 20 2.05 8.61 16.63
CA TRP A 20 1.24 8.92 15.46
C TRP A 20 1.56 8.00 14.28
N LYS A 21 2.85 7.63 14.12
CA LYS A 21 3.29 6.55 13.21
C LYS A 21 2.68 5.19 13.57
N SER A 22 2.42 4.97 14.86
CA SER A 22 1.69 3.78 15.33
C SER A 22 0.22 3.78 14.84
N ASN A 23 -0.46 4.92 14.88
CA ASN A 23 -1.87 5.03 14.46
C ASN A 23 -2.06 4.79 12.95
N THR A 24 -1.21 5.35 12.10
CA THR A 24 -1.29 5.13 10.65
C THR A 24 -1.02 3.68 10.26
N ASN A 25 -0.06 3.03 10.93
CA ASN A 25 0.21 1.62 10.75
C ASN A 25 -0.97 0.74 11.19
N LEU A 26 -1.63 1.08 12.31
CA LEU A 26 -2.82 0.37 12.78
C LEU A 26 -3.98 0.49 11.78
N ILE A 27 -4.23 1.67 11.21
CA ILE A 27 -5.28 1.84 10.20
C ILE A 27 -4.99 0.99 8.96
N ALA A 28 -3.75 1.00 8.46
CA ALA A 28 -3.36 0.15 7.33
C ALA A 28 -3.52 -1.35 7.66
N GLN A 29 -3.20 -1.76 8.88
CA GLN A 29 -3.42 -3.14 9.34
C GLN A 29 -4.91 -3.49 9.38
N LEU A 30 -5.76 -2.61 9.92
CA LEU A 30 -7.20 -2.82 10.00
C LEU A 30 -7.82 -2.94 8.60
N LEU A 31 -7.49 -2.01 7.70
CA LEU A 31 -7.99 -2.03 6.32
C LEU A 31 -7.56 -3.30 5.58
N LEU A 32 -6.28 -3.69 5.68
CA LEU A 32 -5.79 -4.88 4.97
C LEU A 32 -6.13 -6.21 5.66
N ASN A 33 -6.79 -6.16 6.83
CA ASN A 33 -7.43 -7.34 7.43
C ASN A 33 -8.93 -7.38 7.13
N ASP A 34 -9.54 -6.30 6.62
CA ASP A 34 -10.95 -6.23 6.31
C ASP A 34 -11.30 -7.09 5.08
N GLN A 35 -12.36 -7.89 5.19
CA GLN A 35 -12.70 -8.88 4.17
C GLN A 35 -13.18 -8.24 2.86
N GLU A 36 -13.86 -7.09 2.90
CA GLU A 36 -14.27 -6.39 1.67
C GLU A 36 -13.06 -5.79 0.96
N ILE A 37 -12.07 -5.30 1.72
CA ILE A 37 -10.79 -4.85 1.16
C ILE A 37 -10.01 -6.02 0.54
N ILE A 38 -9.94 -7.18 1.21
CA ILE A 38 -9.33 -8.39 0.65
C ILE A 38 -10.03 -8.78 -0.65
N ASN A 39 -11.36 -8.83 -0.66
CA ASN A 39 -12.15 -9.15 -1.85
C ASN A 39 -11.89 -8.16 -2.99
N LEU A 40 -11.79 -6.86 -2.69
CA LEU A 40 -11.46 -5.82 -3.66
C LEU A 40 -10.09 -6.05 -4.28
N ILE A 41 -9.06 -6.29 -3.46
CA ILE A 41 -7.69 -6.55 -3.93
C ILE A 41 -7.65 -7.83 -4.77
N VAL A 42 -8.24 -8.93 -4.30
CA VAL A 42 -8.29 -10.21 -5.03
C VAL A 42 -8.98 -10.04 -6.39
N ARG A 43 -10.07 -9.28 -6.45
CA ARG A 43 -10.81 -9.06 -7.70
C ARG A 43 -9.97 -8.32 -8.75
N VAL A 44 -9.16 -7.36 -8.32
CA VAL A 44 -8.25 -6.61 -9.20
C VAL A 44 -7.06 -7.46 -9.61
N LEU A 45 -6.47 -8.20 -8.67
CA LEU A 45 -5.22 -8.93 -8.91
C LEU A 45 -5.43 -10.29 -9.58
N VAL A 46 -6.48 -11.03 -9.23
CA VAL A 46 -6.73 -12.39 -9.73
C VAL A 46 -7.85 -12.40 -10.76
N GLY A 47 -8.92 -11.64 -10.50
CA GLY A 47 -10.04 -11.44 -11.43
C GLY A 47 -11.41 -11.66 -10.80
N THR A 48 -12.45 -11.39 -11.59
CA THR A 48 -13.87 -11.43 -11.15
C THR A 48 -14.47 -12.83 -11.05
N HIS A 49 -13.78 -13.84 -11.57
CA HIS A 49 -14.22 -15.24 -11.55
C HIS A 49 -13.99 -15.91 -10.19
N ILE A 50 -13.20 -15.28 -9.32
CA ILE A 50 -12.94 -15.76 -7.96
C ILE A 50 -14.15 -15.44 -7.06
N PRO A 51 -14.74 -16.43 -6.36
CA PRO A 51 -15.83 -16.19 -5.43
C PRO A 51 -15.41 -15.24 -4.31
N LYS A 52 -16.33 -14.39 -3.83
CA LYS A 52 -16.09 -13.58 -2.64
C LYS A 52 -15.71 -14.45 -1.44
N ASN A 53 -14.88 -13.91 -0.56
CA ASN A 53 -14.41 -14.55 0.68
C ASN A 53 -13.58 -15.83 0.45
N SER A 54 -13.09 -16.05 -0.77
CA SER A 54 -12.19 -17.18 -1.05
C SER A 54 -10.82 -17.01 -0.40
N TYR A 55 -10.40 -15.76 -0.17
CA TYR A 55 -9.10 -15.44 0.42
C TYR A 55 -9.25 -14.92 1.84
N VAL A 56 -8.29 -15.28 2.69
CA VAL A 56 -8.17 -14.83 4.08
C VAL A 56 -6.75 -14.39 4.36
N VAL A 57 -6.57 -13.61 5.44
CA VAL A 57 -5.25 -13.25 5.93
C VAL A 57 -4.55 -14.50 6.46
N HIS A 58 -3.41 -14.83 5.87
CA HIS A 58 -2.52 -15.85 6.39
C HIS A 58 -1.65 -15.25 7.48
N GLN A 59 -1.72 -15.80 8.70
CA GLN A 59 -0.84 -15.38 9.78
C GLN A 59 0.57 -15.91 9.51
N THR A 60 1.49 -15.01 9.20
CA THR A 60 2.89 -15.35 8.96
C THR A 60 3.66 -15.30 10.27
N GLY A 61 4.30 -16.42 10.65
CA GLY A 61 5.33 -16.44 11.71
C GLY A 61 6.71 -16.04 11.19
N TRP A 62 6.78 -15.42 10.02
CA TRP A 62 8.02 -14.94 9.43
C TRP A 62 8.44 -13.63 10.10
N PRO A 63 9.75 -13.33 10.15
CA PRO A 63 10.25 -12.17 10.86
C PRO A 63 9.48 -10.93 10.44
N GLU A 64 8.84 -10.25 11.39
CA GLU A 64 8.27 -8.93 11.17
C GLU A 64 9.43 -8.00 10.86
N THR A 65 9.70 -7.79 9.58
CA THR A 65 10.56 -6.69 9.16
C THR A 65 9.80 -5.39 9.42
N GLU A 66 10.51 -4.29 9.64
CA GLU A 66 9.91 -2.94 9.77
C GLU A 66 8.96 -2.57 8.60
N SER A 67 9.07 -3.29 7.48
CA SER A 67 8.22 -3.23 6.31
C SER A 67 6.91 -4.01 6.48
N PHE A 68 5.80 -3.37 6.12
CA PHE A 68 4.46 -3.94 6.20
C PHE A 68 4.29 -5.04 5.13
N PHE A 69 4.09 -6.29 5.53
CA PHE A 69 3.73 -7.40 4.63
C PHE A 69 2.43 -8.06 5.08
N LYS A 70 1.51 -8.26 4.14
CA LYS A 70 0.30 -9.05 4.32
C LYS A 70 0.24 -10.14 3.28
N VAL A 71 -0.09 -11.34 3.72
CA VAL A 71 -0.25 -12.50 2.85
C VAL A 71 -1.71 -12.90 2.86
N TYR A 72 -2.30 -13.03 1.68
CA TYR A 72 -3.62 -13.61 1.51
C TYR A 72 -3.49 -14.97 0.84
N THR A 73 -4.15 -15.96 1.40
CA THR A 73 -4.20 -17.32 0.85
C THR A 73 -5.65 -17.71 0.66
N SER A 74 -5.87 -18.59 -0.31
CA SER A 74 -7.20 -19.16 -0.52
C SER A 74 -7.52 -20.17 0.55
N GLN A 75 -8.77 -20.22 0.97
CA GLN A 75 -9.30 -21.31 1.78
C GLN A 75 -9.35 -22.64 1.00
N ASN A 76 -9.25 -22.57 -0.33
CA ASN A 76 -9.16 -23.73 -1.22
C ASN A 76 -7.74 -23.82 -1.79
N GLU A 77 -6.81 -24.29 -0.97
CA GLU A 77 -5.38 -24.41 -1.29
C GLU A 77 -5.08 -25.45 -2.39
N SER A 78 -6.02 -26.37 -2.65
CA SER A 78 -5.83 -27.44 -3.65
C SER A 78 -6.05 -27.00 -5.10
N ASP A 79 -6.62 -25.82 -5.33
CA ASP A 79 -6.90 -25.31 -6.66
C ASP A 79 -5.79 -24.34 -7.11
N GLU A 80 -5.03 -24.75 -8.12
CA GLU A 80 -3.85 -24.03 -8.63
C GLU A 80 -4.16 -22.62 -9.15
N ARG A 81 -5.42 -22.29 -9.42
CA ARG A 81 -5.87 -20.94 -9.80
C ARG A 81 -5.70 -19.95 -8.65
N PHE A 82 -5.70 -20.44 -7.42
CA PHE A 82 -5.58 -19.63 -6.22
C PHE A 82 -4.12 -19.43 -5.82
N LYS A 83 -3.47 -18.47 -6.48
CA LYS A 83 -2.12 -18.06 -6.11
C LYS A 83 -2.13 -17.25 -4.81
N PRO A 84 -1.17 -17.44 -3.89
CA PRO A 84 -1.00 -16.55 -2.74
C PRO A 84 -0.80 -15.11 -3.19
N ILE A 85 -1.26 -14.15 -2.39
CA ILE A 85 -1.11 -12.72 -2.67
C ILE A 85 -0.26 -12.09 -1.58
N VAL A 86 0.74 -11.31 -1.95
CA VAL A 86 1.51 -10.47 -1.03
C VAL A 86 1.15 -9.02 -1.26
N VAL A 87 0.73 -8.33 -0.21
CA VAL A 87 0.52 -6.89 -0.23
C VAL A 87 1.55 -6.24 0.68
N THR A 88 2.28 -5.27 0.16
CA THR A 88 3.25 -4.51 0.93
C THR A 88 3.10 -3.02 0.66
N ILE A 89 3.36 -2.22 1.69
CA ILE A 89 3.24 -0.76 1.62
C ILE A 89 4.56 -0.15 2.06
N GLN A 90 5.10 0.72 1.22
CA GLN A 90 6.50 1.13 1.29
C GLN A 90 6.65 2.63 1.06
N SER A 91 7.41 3.26 1.94
CA SER A 91 7.75 4.69 1.87
C SER A 91 8.99 4.97 1.02
N GLU A 92 9.73 3.95 0.61
CA GLU A 92 10.89 4.05 -0.27
C GLU A 92 11.04 2.77 -1.06
N ILE A 93 11.31 2.86 -2.37
CA ILE A 93 11.57 1.70 -3.22
C ILE A 93 13.06 1.65 -3.55
N ASN A 94 13.79 0.76 -2.87
CA ASN A 94 15.21 0.55 -3.10
C ASN A 94 15.55 -0.95 -3.27
N GLN A 95 16.80 -1.23 -3.65
CA GLN A 95 17.27 -2.59 -3.90
C GLN A 95 17.13 -3.49 -2.66
N VAL A 96 17.38 -2.97 -1.46
CA VAL A 96 17.28 -3.72 -0.20
C VAL A 96 15.85 -4.18 0.03
N LEU A 97 14.87 -3.31 -0.19
CA LEU A 97 13.46 -3.67 -0.12
C LEU A 97 13.09 -4.74 -1.15
N MET A 98 13.51 -4.59 -2.41
CA MET A 98 13.19 -5.55 -3.46
C MET A 98 13.76 -6.95 -3.12
N LEU A 99 14.97 -7.03 -2.58
CA LEU A 99 15.56 -8.28 -2.10
C LEU A 99 14.76 -8.89 -0.94
N LYS A 100 14.25 -8.07 -0.02
CA LYS A 100 13.36 -8.54 1.06
C LYS A 100 12.05 -9.10 0.51
N ILE A 101 11.43 -8.43 -0.46
CA ILE A 101 10.21 -8.92 -1.12
C ILE A 101 10.47 -10.28 -1.78
N ILE A 102 11.59 -10.42 -2.51
CA ILE A 102 12.00 -11.68 -3.14
C ILE A 102 12.16 -12.78 -2.08
N GLN A 103 12.88 -12.51 -0.98
CA GLN A 103 13.04 -13.47 0.12
C GLN A 103 11.69 -13.90 0.71
N TYR A 104 10.77 -12.96 0.88
CA TYR A 104 9.44 -13.24 1.39
C TYR A 104 8.63 -14.13 0.42
N CYS A 105 8.78 -13.92 -0.88
CA CYS A 105 8.18 -14.77 -1.90
C CYS A 105 8.74 -16.20 -1.86
N THR A 106 10.03 -16.35 -1.56
CA THR A 106 10.64 -17.68 -1.34
C THR A 106 9.99 -18.40 -0.17
N PHE A 107 9.76 -17.73 0.97
CA PHE A 107 9.07 -18.36 2.11
C PHE A 107 7.63 -18.78 1.78
N ILE A 108 6.94 -18.00 0.96
CA ILE A 108 5.60 -18.35 0.46
C ILE A 108 5.68 -19.57 -0.45
N TYR A 109 6.64 -19.61 -1.37
CA TYR A 109 6.82 -20.75 -2.25
C TYR A 109 7.13 -22.02 -1.47
N GLU A 110 8.03 -21.96 -0.48
CA GLU A 110 8.35 -23.10 0.40
C GLU A 110 7.13 -23.62 1.15
N LYS A 111 6.23 -22.72 1.57
CA LYS A 111 5.03 -23.09 2.33
C LYS A 111 3.88 -23.60 1.46
N PHE A 112 3.63 -22.98 0.31
CA PHE A 112 2.43 -23.21 -0.50
C PHE A 112 2.72 -23.85 -1.85
N ASN A 113 4.00 -24.10 -2.17
CA ASN A 113 4.46 -24.63 -3.46
C ASN A 113 3.91 -23.84 -4.67
N SER A 114 3.77 -22.51 -4.50
CA SER A 114 3.19 -21.62 -5.50
C SER A 114 3.85 -20.25 -5.45
N LEU A 115 4.17 -19.72 -6.63
CA LEU A 115 4.64 -18.34 -6.75
C LEU A 115 3.51 -17.36 -6.41
N PRO A 116 3.77 -16.32 -5.60
CA PRO A 116 2.75 -15.35 -5.24
C PRO A 116 2.51 -14.32 -6.34
N ILE A 117 1.36 -13.64 -6.25
CA ILE A 117 1.12 -12.34 -6.89
C ILE A 117 1.51 -11.26 -5.88
N VAL A 118 2.37 -10.33 -6.25
CA VAL A 118 2.86 -9.27 -5.37
C VAL A 118 2.25 -7.93 -5.76
N LEU A 119 1.73 -7.21 -4.77
CA LEU A 119 1.28 -5.83 -4.86
C LEU A 119 2.12 -4.96 -3.92
N ILE A 120 2.88 -4.04 -4.51
CA ILE A 120 3.64 -3.01 -3.81
C ILE A 120 2.87 -1.71 -3.91
N ILE A 121 2.53 -1.09 -2.78
CA ILE A 121 1.87 0.20 -2.72
C ILE A 121 2.90 1.22 -2.23
N ALA A 122 3.19 2.23 -3.05
CA ALA A 122 4.19 3.24 -2.75
C ALA A 122 3.73 4.65 -3.17
N ASN A 123 4.39 5.66 -2.61
CA ASN A 123 4.29 7.03 -3.09
C ASN A 123 5.21 7.19 -4.31
N LYS A 124 4.80 7.95 -5.33
CA LYS A 124 5.62 8.20 -6.54
C LYS A 124 6.94 8.91 -6.21
N GLU A 125 6.95 9.73 -5.17
CA GLU A 125 8.16 10.38 -4.62
C GLU A 125 9.26 9.36 -4.22
N CYS A 126 8.89 8.08 -4.03
CA CYS A 126 9.79 7.00 -3.62
C CYS A 126 10.70 6.44 -4.72
N LEU A 127 10.53 6.84 -5.99
CA LEU A 127 11.26 6.27 -7.13
C LEU A 127 12.60 6.98 -7.46
N GLY A 128 12.89 8.11 -6.82
CA GLY A 128 14.05 8.95 -7.17
C GLY A 128 13.88 9.65 -8.52
N SER A 129 14.67 10.70 -8.76
CA SER A 129 14.54 11.66 -9.87
C SER A 129 14.75 11.12 -11.30
N ASN A 130 14.76 9.80 -11.51
CA ASN A 130 14.94 9.19 -12.82
C ASN A 130 13.57 8.90 -13.44
N GLU A 131 12.84 9.96 -13.75
CA GLU A 131 11.54 9.88 -14.39
C GLU A 131 11.69 9.53 -15.87
N ASN A 132 11.39 8.27 -16.21
CA ASN A 132 10.73 7.99 -17.47
C ASN A 132 9.23 7.93 -17.18
N GLU A 133 8.47 8.63 -18.01
CA GLU A 133 7.01 8.79 -18.06
C GLU A 133 6.24 7.49 -17.77
N LEU A 134 5.99 7.19 -16.49
CA LEU A 134 5.05 6.17 -16.10
C LEU A 134 3.64 6.75 -16.19
N ASN A 135 3.01 6.56 -17.36
CA ASN A 135 1.66 7.03 -17.67
C ASN A 135 0.53 6.25 -16.95
N SER A 136 0.88 5.32 -16.06
CA SER A 136 -0.06 4.46 -15.33
C SER A 136 0.32 4.38 -13.86
N HIS A 137 -0.67 4.60 -12.98
CA HIS A 137 -0.53 4.41 -11.53
C HIS A 137 -0.22 2.98 -11.13
N LEU A 138 -0.51 2.00 -11.98
CA LEU A 138 -0.19 0.59 -11.75
C LEU A 138 0.81 0.12 -12.79
N VAL A 139 1.99 -0.28 -12.32
CA VAL A 139 3.14 -0.66 -13.16
C VAL A 139 3.48 -2.11 -12.91
N LYS A 140 3.74 -2.87 -13.99
CA LYS A 140 4.25 -4.23 -13.87
C LYS A 140 5.76 -4.19 -13.67
N VAL A 141 6.22 -4.76 -12.56
CA VAL A 141 7.65 -4.92 -12.27
C VAL A 141 8.09 -6.30 -12.74
N LYS A 142 9.30 -6.39 -13.30
CA LYS A 142 9.89 -7.67 -13.71
C LYS A 142 10.03 -8.59 -12.50
N SER A 143 9.46 -9.80 -12.60
CA SER A 143 9.34 -10.71 -11.47
C SER A 143 9.76 -12.15 -11.74
N ASP A 144 10.61 -12.35 -12.76
CA ASP A 144 11.00 -13.68 -13.22
C ASP A 144 11.60 -14.50 -12.07
N PHE A 145 11.14 -15.75 -11.93
CA PHE A 145 11.58 -16.75 -10.95
C PHE A 145 11.23 -16.51 -9.48
N TRP A 146 10.65 -15.36 -9.11
CA TRP A 146 10.32 -15.09 -7.71
C TRP A 146 8.86 -14.71 -7.44
N ALA A 147 8.08 -14.33 -8.47
CA ALA A 147 6.64 -14.15 -8.35
C ALA A 147 5.92 -14.38 -9.68
N GLU A 148 4.65 -14.78 -9.63
CA GLU A 148 3.77 -14.94 -10.79
C GLU A 148 3.62 -13.60 -11.53
N LYS A 149 3.44 -12.53 -10.76
CA LYS A 149 3.53 -11.15 -11.22
C LYS A 149 3.80 -10.23 -10.05
N CYS A 150 4.54 -9.15 -10.30
CA CYS A 150 4.70 -8.05 -9.38
C CYS A 150 4.07 -6.80 -9.98
N LEU A 151 3.14 -6.19 -9.23
CA LEU A 151 2.46 -4.96 -9.57
C LEU A 151 2.83 -3.90 -8.53
N MET A 152 3.22 -2.73 -9.01
CA MET A 152 3.57 -1.59 -8.17
C MET A 152 2.56 -0.47 -8.43
N PHE A 153 1.81 -0.12 -7.39
CA PHE A 153 0.98 1.07 -7.38
C PHE A 153 1.81 2.27 -6.93
N LEU A 154 1.85 3.29 -7.77
CA LEU A 154 2.53 4.56 -7.55
C LEU A 154 1.47 5.63 -7.41
N SER A 155 1.32 6.15 -6.20
CA SER A 155 0.41 7.26 -5.96
C SER A 155 1.10 8.57 -6.33
N ASP A 156 0.49 9.34 -7.21
CA ASP A 156 0.72 10.78 -7.33
C ASP A 156 -0.20 11.53 -6.34
N LEU A 157 0.25 12.69 -5.86
CA LEU A 157 -0.59 13.60 -5.08
C LEU A 157 -1.57 14.38 -5.95
N ASP A 158 -1.30 14.48 -7.25
CA ASP A 158 -2.14 15.17 -8.20
C ASP A 158 -3.36 14.31 -8.52
N ILE A 159 -4.36 14.39 -7.65
CA ILE A 159 -5.72 13.85 -7.82
C ILE A 159 -6.48 14.60 -8.92
N THR A 160 -5.79 15.09 -9.97
CA THR A 160 -6.50 15.55 -11.16
C THR A 160 -7.08 14.31 -11.82
N PRO A 161 -8.41 14.22 -11.97
CA PRO A 161 -9.00 13.09 -12.68
C PRO A 161 -8.52 13.20 -14.13
N LEU A 162 -7.47 12.46 -14.45
CA LEU A 162 -7.03 12.25 -15.83
C LEU A 162 -8.21 11.56 -16.52
N ASN A 163 -9.04 12.35 -17.21
CA ASN A 163 -10.23 11.97 -18.00
C ASN A 163 -11.61 11.84 -17.33
N ASN A 164 -11.95 12.59 -16.27
CA ASN A 164 -13.32 12.58 -15.70
C ASN A 164 -13.86 11.18 -15.31
N GLN A 165 -12.99 10.18 -15.15
CA GLN A 165 -13.40 8.85 -14.74
C GLN A 165 -13.44 8.79 -13.21
N PRO A 166 -14.49 8.22 -12.61
CA PRO A 166 -14.55 8.03 -11.17
C PRO A 166 -13.37 7.16 -10.72
N ILE A 167 -12.64 7.62 -9.71
CA ILE A 167 -11.56 6.86 -9.07
C ILE A 167 -12.18 5.54 -8.59
N ASN A 168 -11.68 4.42 -9.11
CA ASN A 168 -12.19 3.12 -8.67
C ASN A 168 -11.75 2.86 -7.21
N ALA A 169 -12.54 2.08 -6.46
CA ALA A 169 -12.30 1.87 -5.04
C ALA A 169 -10.89 1.34 -4.71
N PHE A 170 -10.29 0.56 -5.61
CA PHE A 170 -8.94 0.04 -5.44
C PHE A 170 -7.89 1.16 -5.53
N HIS A 171 -8.02 2.07 -6.51
CA HIS A 171 -7.13 3.21 -6.64
C HIS A 171 -7.24 4.12 -5.40
N ALA A 172 -8.45 4.43 -4.93
CA ALA A 172 -8.66 5.24 -3.73
C ALA A 172 -8.01 4.60 -2.49
N LEU A 173 -8.17 3.28 -2.33
CA LEU A 173 -7.52 2.52 -1.26
C LEU A 173 -5.99 2.63 -1.35
N CYS A 174 -5.39 2.38 -2.52
CA CYS A 174 -3.95 2.44 -2.68
C CYS A 174 -3.39 3.85 -2.46
N GLN A 175 -4.08 4.89 -2.96
CA GLN A 175 -3.71 6.29 -2.72
C GLN A 175 -3.74 6.65 -1.23
N PHE A 176 -4.79 6.22 -0.52
CA PHE A 176 -4.90 6.39 0.93
C PHE A 176 -3.74 5.68 1.67
N LEU A 177 -3.44 4.44 1.28
CA LEU A 177 -2.38 3.64 1.90
C LEU A 177 -0.97 4.14 1.59
N SER A 178 -0.76 4.84 0.47
CA SER A 178 0.52 5.47 0.09
C SER A 178 0.80 6.80 0.83
N HIS A 179 -0.22 7.56 1.22
CA HIS A 179 -0.10 8.92 1.79
C HIS A 179 -0.46 9.02 3.27
N ARG A 180 -0.03 8.05 4.05
CA ARG A 180 -0.44 7.89 5.46
C ARG A 180 -0.20 9.11 6.34
N ASP A 181 0.94 9.78 6.15
CA ASP A 181 1.37 10.88 7.00
C ASP A 181 0.69 12.22 6.63
N LYS A 182 0.33 12.40 5.35
CA LYS A 182 -0.31 13.63 4.85
C LYS A 182 -1.82 13.68 5.14
N ILE A 183 -2.48 12.53 5.34
CA ILE A 183 -3.93 12.49 5.59
C ILE A 183 -4.29 12.82 7.05
N LEU A 184 -3.41 12.50 8.00
CA LEU A 184 -3.63 12.86 9.42
C LEU A 184 -3.26 14.31 9.73
N SER A 185 -2.35 14.95 9.00
CA SER A 185 -2.10 16.39 9.15
C SER A 185 -3.32 17.22 8.77
N PHE A 186 -4.10 16.79 7.77
CA PHE A 186 -5.41 17.38 7.49
C PHE A 186 -6.38 17.24 8.67
N SER A 187 -6.34 16.14 9.43
CA SER A 187 -7.21 15.95 10.59
C SER A 187 -6.81 16.81 11.79
N SER A 188 -5.52 17.13 11.99
CA SER A 188 -5.07 18.01 13.07
C SER A 188 -5.34 19.49 12.78
N ASP A 189 -5.32 19.91 11.51
CA ASP A 189 -5.71 21.27 11.12
C ASP A 189 -7.23 21.49 11.14
N VAL A 190 -8.03 20.41 11.17
CA VAL A 190 -9.51 20.44 11.19
C VAL A 190 -10.08 20.41 12.62
N GLU A 191 -9.25 20.55 13.68
CA GLU A 191 -9.76 20.77 15.04
C GLU A 191 -10.57 22.07 15.21
N ASN A 192 -10.71 22.91 14.17
CA ASN A 192 -11.55 24.11 14.19
C ASN A 192 -12.77 24.07 13.23
N GLN A 193 -13.59 23.02 13.36
CA GLN A 193 -14.92 22.83 12.73
C GLN A 193 -14.87 21.92 11.50
N THR A 194 -15.26 20.65 11.67
CA THR A 194 -16.30 19.95 10.88
C THR A 194 -16.17 18.43 11.14
N ILE A 195 -16.47 17.99 12.36
CA ILE A 195 -16.96 16.62 12.57
C ILE A 195 -18.45 16.67 12.26
N ASN A 196 -18.78 16.58 10.98
CA ASN A 196 -20.11 16.24 10.49
C ASN A 196 -19.92 15.79 9.05
N LEU A 197 -19.82 14.48 8.85
CA LEU A 197 -20.46 13.75 7.77
C LEU A 197 -20.41 12.27 8.14
N VAL A 198 -21.22 11.98 9.15
CA VAL A 198 -21.69 10.63 9.47
C VAL A 198 -22.56 10.16 8.29
N VAL A 199 -22.27 8.93 7.87
CA VAL A 199 -23.18 7.97 7.24
C VAL A 199 -24.66 8.32 7.40
N GLU A 200 -25.31 8.82 6.36
CA GLU A 200 -26.76 8.71 6.19
C GLU A 200 -27.15 9.09 4.75
N ASN A 201 -27.47 8.09 3.92
CA ASN A 201 -28.67 8.06 3.08
C ASN A 201 -28.69 6.79 2.23
N SER A 202 -29.13 5.71 2.86
CA SER A 202 -29.84 4.62 2.20
C SER A 202 -30.88 4.13 3.20
N ILE A 203 -32.11 4.63 3.06
CA ILE A 203 -33.42 3.99 3.31
C ILE A 203 -34.48 5.10 3.22
N LYS A 204 -35.09 5.22 2.04
CA LYS A 204 -36.54 5.08 1.80
C LYS A 204 -36.82 5.06 0.31
#